data_AF-A0A2D8SW10-F1
#
_entry.id   AF-A0A2D8SW10-F1
#
_cell.length_a   1.000
_cell.length_b   1.000
_cell.length_c   1.000
_cell.angle_alpha   90.00
_cell.angle_beta   90.00
_cell.angle_gamma   90.00
#
_symmetry.space_group_name_H-M   'P 1'
#
loop_
_entity.id
_entity.type
_entity.pdbx_description
1 polymer ?
#
loop_
_entity_poly.entity_id
_entity_poly.type
_entity_poly.pdbx_seq_one_letter_code
_entity_poly.pdbx_strand_id
1 'polypeptide(L)'
;DTKGNQNALLGDDADWVNFEAVMSTDIDQIAMAPGYLQKEWQEEGRRYFHYKMDDQIFNFFTFVSARYQVLKEEHNGISLEIYHHPKHTYNLETMMDAMKKSIDYYGSIYGPYVLKILAIRMSTSL
;
A
#
# COMPACT_ATOMS: atom_id res chain seq x y z
N ASP A 1 11.48 16.60 -18.12
CA ASP A 1 12.01 16.05 -19.38
C ASP A 1 10.93 15.21 -20.03
N THR A 2 10.46 15.58 -21.22
CA THR A 2 9.39 14.88 -21.95
C THR A 2 9.76 13.46 -22.35
N LYS A 3 11.06 13.12 -22.45
CA LYS A 3 11.53 11.75 -22.71
C LYS A 3 11.42 10.83 -21.49
N GLY A 4 11.43 11.39 -20.28
CA GLY A 4 11.26 10.61 -19.04
C GLY A 4 9.86 10.01 -18.91
N ASN A 5 8.84 10.72 -19.41
CA ASN A 5 7.45 10.25 -19.40
C ASN A 5 7.17 9.17 -20.46
N GLN A 6 8.06 9.01 -21.44
CA GLN A 6 7.95 8.01 -22.51
C GLN A 6 8.61 6.68 -22.14
N ASN A 7 9.39 6.62 -21.06
CA ASN A 7 10.10 5.41 -20.64
C ASN A 7 9.67 5.07 -19.20
N ALA A 8 8.43 4.63 -19.05
CA ALA A 8 7.94 4.16 -17.76
C ALA A 8 8.56 2.80 -17.40
N LEU A 9 8.53 2.46 -16.11
CA LEU A 9 9.01 1.17 -15.57
C LEU A 9 8.43 -0.06 -16.30
N LEU A 10 7.27 0.11 -16.97
CA LEU A 10 6.51 -0.95 -17.61
C LEU A 10 6.42 -0.82 -19.14
N GLY A 11 7.21 0.06 -19.75
CA GLY A 11 7.27 0.26 -21.21
C GLY A 11 6.82 1.65 -21.66
N ASP A 12 6.88 1.87 -22.97
CA ASP A 12 6.50 3.11 -23.67
C ASP A 12 5.05 3.09 -24.19
N ASP A 13 4.40 1.93 -24.16
CA ASP A 13 3.05 1.69 -24.67
C ASP A 13 1.95 1.63 -23.58
N ALA A 14 2.28 1.92 -22.31
CA ALA A 14 1.33 1.87 -21.20
C ALA A 14 0.98 3.28 -20.69
N ASP A 15 -0.26 3.70 -20.93
CA ASP A 15 -0.80 4.96 -20.41
C ASP A 15 -0.97 4.94 -18.88
N TRP A 16 -0.89 6.13 -18.28
CA TRP A 16 -1.28 6.38 -16.90
C TRP A 16 -2.81 6.23 -16.75
N VAL A 17 -3.26 5.57 -15.68
CA VAL A 17 -4.67 5.24 -15.48
C VAL A 17 -5.22 5.82 -14.18
N ASN A 18 -6.47 6.27 -14.23
CA ASN A 18 -7.24 6.56 -13.03
C ASN A 18 -7.65 5.22 -12.39
N PHE A 19 -7.34 5.03 -11.11
CA PHE A 19 -7.64 3.79 -10.41
C PHE A 19 -8.70 3.98 -9.34
N GLU A 20 -9.74 3.14 -9.39
CA GLU A 20 -10.79 3.04 -8.39
C GLU A 20 -11.31 1.60 -8.35
N ALA A 21 -11.42 1.02 -7.15
CA ALA A 21 -11.84 -0.36 -6.96
C ALA A 21 -12.70 -0.52 -5.71
N VAL A 22 -13.73 -1.38 -5.80
CA VAL A 22 -14.47 -1.88 -4.64
C VAL A 22 -14.19 -3.38 -4.53
N MET A 23 -13.63 -3.79 -3.40
CA MET A 23 -13.32 -5.19 -3.10
C MET A 23 -14.22 -5.70 -1.99
N SER A 24 -14.64 -6.96 -2.08
CA SER A 24 -15.29 -7.67 -0.97
C SER A 24 -14.46 -8.88 -0.55
N THR A 25 -14.45 -9.18 0.74
CA THR A 25 -13.80 -10.36 1.30
C THR A 25 -14.54 -10.88 2.52
N ASP A 26 -14.05 -11.97 3.10
CA ASP A 26 -14.58 -12.55 4.33
C ASP A 26 -14.45 -11.57 5.50
N ILE A 27 -15.36 -11.68 6.47
CA ILE A 27 -15.55 -10.69 7.53
C ILE A 27 -14.30 -10.46 8.40
N ASP A 28 -13.46 -11.49 8.51
CA ASP A 28 -12.23 -11.52 9.31
C ASP A 28 -10.96 -11.21 8.50
N GLN A 29 -11.11 -10.86 7.22
CA GLN A 29 -10.02 -10.48 6.34
C GLN A 29 -9.98 -8.97 6.07
N ILE A 30 -8.81 -8.50 5.64
CA ILE A 30 -8.61 -7.17 5.07
C ILE A 30 -8.25 -7.37 3.61
N ALA A 31 -9.07 -6.83 2.70
CA ALA A 31 -8.74 -6.75 1.28
C ALA A 31 -8.02 -5.43 1.01
N MET A 32 -6.95 -5.47 0.22
CA MET A 32 -6.18 -4.29 -0.16
C MET A 32 -6.01 -4.22 -1.67
N ALA A 33 -6.17 -3.01 -2.20
CA ALA A 33 -5.84 -2.61 -3.55
C ALA A 33 -4.90 -1.38 -3.52
N PRO A 34 -4.37 -0.94 -4.67
CA PRO A 34 -3.72 0.36 -4.77
C PRO A 34 -4.65 1.50 -4.35
N GLY A 35 -4.09 2.57 -3.78
CA GLY A 35 -4.82 3.78 -3.42
C GLY A 35 -5.24 3.88 -1.97
N TYR A 36 -5.96 4.96 -1.69
CA TYR A 36 -6.39 5.33 -0.36
C TYR A 36 -7.77 4.75 -0.09
N LEU A 37 -7.95 4.17 1.10
CA LEU A 37 -9.22 3.66 1.56
C LEU A 37 -10.21 4.82 1.72
N GLN A 38 -11.24 4.85 0.88
CA GLN A 38 -12.31 5.84 0.89
C GLN A 38 -13.41 5.44 1.86
N LYS A 39 -13.75 4.15 1.85
CA LYS A 39 -14.85 3.60 2.65
C LYS A 39 -14.60 2.14 2.96
N GLU A 40 -14.95 1.77 4.19
CA GLU A 40 -15.05 0.38 4.63
C GLU A 40 -16.45 0.14 5.18
N TRP A 41 -17.09 -0.97 4.81
CA TRP A 41 -18.40 -1.35 5.37
C TRP A 41 -18.60 -2.86 5.39
N GLN A 42 -19.62 -3.31 6.11
CA GLN A 42 -20.04 -4.71 6.14
C GLN A 42 -21.47 -4.81 5.65
N GLU A 43 -21.73 -5.76 4.76
CA GLU A 43 -23.03 -6.00 4.15
C GLU A 43 -23.12 -7.48 3.74
N GLU A 44 -24.28 -8.10 3.95
CA GLU A 44 -24.53 -9.51 3.55
C GLU A 44 -23.45 -10.51 4.03
N GLY A 45 -22.91 -10.30 5.24
CA GLY A 45 -21.90 -11.18 5.82
C GLY A 45 -20.50 -11.05 5.21
N ARG A 46 -20.26 -10.02 4.40
CA ARG A 46 -18.96 -9.71 3.78
C ARG A 46 -18.46 -8.34 4.23
N ARG A 47 -17.13 -8.15 4.18
CA ARG A 47 -16.48 -6.87 4.42
C ARG A 47 -16.04 -6.26 3.10
N TYR A 48 -16.33 -4.99 2.90
CA TYR A 48 -16.10 -4.25 1.66
C TYR A 48 -15.12 -3.09 1.87
N PHE A 49 -14.30 -2.84 0.84
CA PHE A 49 -13.27 -1.81 0.84
C PHE A 49 -13.31 -1.06 -0.49
N HIS A 50 -13.51 0.25 -0.44
CA HIS A 50 -13.44 1.14 -1.60
C HIS A 50 -12.10 1.87 -1.60
N TYR A 51 -11.27 1.58 -2.60
CA TYR A 51 -9.97 2.20 -2.81
C TYR A 51 -10.01 3.12 -4.02
N LYS A 52 -9.35 4.28 -3.89
CA LYS A 52 -9.22 5.25 -4.97
C LYS A 52 -7.87 5.95 -4.90
N MET A 53 -7.22 6.12 -6.05
CA MET A 53 -6.05 6.99 -6.16
C MET A 53 -6.48 8.45 -6.31
N ASP A 54 -5.69 9.37 -5.76
CA ASP A 54 -5.85 10.81 -5.95
C ASP A 54 -5.25 11.31 -7.28
N ASP A 55 -4.30 10.57 -7.85
CA ASP A 55 -3.67 10.85 -9.14
C ASP A 55 -3.59 9.59 -10.03
N GLN A 56 -3.24 9.78 -11.29
CA GLN A 56 -3.04 8.67 -12.22
C GLN A 56 -1.84 7.82 -11.80
N ILE A 57 -1.98 6.50 -11.91
CA ILE A 57 -0.91 5.54 -11.60
C ILE A 57 -0.55 4.71 -12.81
N PHE A 58 0.59 4.02 -12.75
CA PHE A 58 0.89 2.96 -13.70
C PHE A 58 -0.16 1.85 -13.59
N ASN A 59 -0.42 1.18 -14.71
CA ASN A 59 -1.27 0.00 -14.79
C ASN A 59 -0.59 -1.23 -14.16
N PHE A 60 -0.31 -1.13 -12.86
CA PHE A 60 0.34 -2.14 -12.04
C PHE A 60 -0.43 -2.30 -10.74
N PHE A 61 -1.34 -3.26 -10.75
CA PHE A 61 -2.29 -3.43 -9.65
C PHE A 61 -1.95 -4.67 -8.83
N THR A 62 -1.92 -4.49 -7.51
CA THR A 62 -1.78 -5.57 -6.55
C THR A 62 -3.04 -5.67 -5.72
N PHE A 63 -3.76 -6.77 -5.89
CA PHE A 63 -4.94 -7.11 -5.09
C PHE A 63 -4.58 -8.24 -4.14
N VAL A 64 -4.75 -8.01 -2.84
CA VAL A 64 -4.47 -9.02 -1.81
C VAL A 64 -5.59 -9.06 -0.79
N SER A 65 -5.82 -10.23 -0.21
CA SER A 65 -6.73 -10.39 0.92
C SER A 65 -6.17 -11.43 1.86
N ALA A 66 -6.13 -11.10 3.16
CA ALA A 66 -5.74 -12.05 4.20
C ALA A 66 -6.24 -11.61 5.58
N ARG A 67 -6.09 -12.49 6.57
CA ARG A 67 -6.29 -12.18 7.99
C ARG A 67 -5.08 -11.44 8.52
N TYR A 68 -5.07 -10.12 8.35
CA TYR A 68 -3.97 -9.28 8.81
C TYR A 68 -4.23 -8.73 10.22
N GLN A 69 -3.19 -8.70 11.03
CA GLN A 69 -2.99 -7.66 12.04
C GLN A 69 -2.14 -6.54 11.44
N VAL A 70 -2.31 -5.33 11.97
CA VAL A 70 -1.64 -4.14 11.45
C VAL A 70 -0.86 -3.48 12.57
N LEU A 71 0.45 -3.36 12.39
CA LEU A 71 1.29 -2.43 13.15
C LEU A 71 1.37 -1.12 12.38
N LYS A 72 0.99 -0.02 13.02
CA LYS A 72 0.92 1.30 12.38
C LYS A 72 1.60 2.35 13.24
N GLU A 73 2.44 3.16 12.61
CA GLU A 73 3.09 4.32 13.23
C GLU A 73 3.11 5.49 12.25
N GLU A 74 3.23 6.71 12.77
CA GLU A 74 3.47 7.92 11.97
C GLU A 74 4.96 8.30 12.04
N HIS A 75 5.54 8.66 10.90
CA HIS A 75 6.90 9.21 10.83
C HIS A 75 6.96 10.31 9.77
N ASN A 76 7.34 11.52 10.16
CA ASN A 76 7.42 12.70 9.27
C ASN A 76 6.12 12.97 8.48
N GLY A 77 4.95 12.77 9.10
CA GLY A 77 3.64 12.95 8.44
C GLY A 77 3.27 11.84 7.45
N ILE A 78 4.02 10.74 7.42
CA ILE A 78 3.76 9.55 6.60
C ILE A 78 3.28 8.43 7.52
N SER A 79 2.17 7.77 7.14
CA SER A 79 1.67 6.58 7.82
C SER A 79 2.48 5.36 7.37
N LEU A 80 3.23 4.77 8.31
CA LEU A 80 3.98 3.54 8.10
C LEU A 80 3.16 2.36 8.62
N GLU A 81 2.87 1.40 7.75
CA GLU A 81 1.95 0.30 8.07
C GLU A 81 2.57 -1.05 7.71
N ILE A 82 2.53 -2.00 8.64
CA ILE A 82 2.96 -3.38 8.42
C ILE A 82 1.76 -4.30 8.64
N TYR A 83 1.29 -4.90 7.55
CA TYR A 83 0.22 -5.88 7.53
C TYR A 83 0.84 -7.28 7.62
N HIS A 84 0.57 -7.99 8.72
CA HIS A 84 1.19 -9.28 9.01
C HIS A 84 0.18 -10.32 9.48
N HIS A 85 0.51 -11.60 9.34
CA HIS A 85 -0.27 -12.67 9.95
C HIS A 85 -0.13 -12.59 11.48
N PRO A 86 -1.18 -12.83 12.29
CA PRO A 86 -1.14 -12.69 13.76
C PRO A 86 0.00 -13.44 14.46
N LYS A 87 0.46 -14.56 13.88
CA LYS A 87 1.56 -15.36 14.44
C LYS A 87 2.96 -14.90 14.03
N HIS A 88 3.09 -13.97 13.09
CA HIS A 88 4.37 -13.57 12.51
C HIS A 88 4.76 -12.17 12.97
N THR A 89 5.16 -12.07 14.23
CA THR A 89 5.47 -10.80 14.89
C THR A 89 6.97 -10.57 15.12
N TYR A 90 7.80 -11.59 14.85
CA TYR A 90 9.20 -11.64 15.27
C TYR A 90 10.07 -10.46 14.80
N ASN A 91 9.79 -9.89 13.62
CA ASN A 91 10.61 -8.85 13.00
C ASN A 91 9.92 -7.48 12.89
N LEU A 92 8.71 -7.31 13.46
CA LEU A 92 7.91 -6.11 13.20
C LEU A 92 8.60 -4.81 13.62
N GLU A 93 9.24 -4.80 14.80
CA GLU A 93 9.98 -3.63 15.31
C GLU A 93 11.16 -3.27 14.41
N THR A 94 11.94 -4.29 13.98
CA THR A 94 13.08 -4.09 13.08
C THR A 94 12.63 -3.59 11.71
N MET A 95 11.52 -4.11 11.18
CA MET A 95 10.94 -3.64 9.93
C MET A 95 10.49 -2.17 10.05
N MET A 96 9.82 -1.80 11.14
CA MET A 96 9.36 -0.44 11.37
C MET A 96 10.54 0.54 11.48
N ASP A 97 11.58 0.17 12.23
CA ASP A 97 12.82 0.96 12.32
C ASP A 97 13.50 1.13 10.95
N ALA A 98 13.57 0.05 10.16
CA ALA A 98 14.11 0.10 8.81
C ALA A 98 13.29 1.00 7.87
N MET A 99 11.95 0.98 7.98
CA MET A 99 11.06 1.87 7.22
C MET A 99 11.35 3.35 7.54
N LYS A 100 11.42 3.70 8.83
CA LYS A 100 11.73 5.07 9.28
C LYS A 100 13.09 5.53 8.76
N LYS A 101 14.13 4.72 8.97
CA LYS A 101 15.49 5.00 8.48
C LYS A 101 15.54 5.18 6.96
N SER A 102 14.80 4.36 6.21
CA SER A 102 14.72 4.48 4.75
C SER A 102 14.08 5.80 4.34
N ILE A 103 12.99 6.20 4.98
CA ILE A 103 12.33 7.49 4.73
C ILE A 103 13.28 8.66 5.02
N ASP A 104 13.98 8.63 6.16
CA ASP A 104 14.91 9.72 6.53
C ASP A 104 16.10 9.78 5.58
N TYR A 105 16.74 8.63 5.32
CA TYR A 105 17.96 8.57 4.53
C TYR A 105 17.69 8.91 3.06
N TYR A 106 16.71 8.25 2.43
CA TYR A 106 16.36 8.53 1.04
C TYR A 106 15.74 9.93 0.90
N GLY A 107 14.99 10.39 1.90
CA GLY A 107 14.49 11.75 2.00
C GLY A 107 15.60 12.80 1.90
N SER A 108 16.74 12.55 2.55
CA SER A 108 17.88 13.46 2.55
C SER A 108 18.63 13.53 1.22
N ILE A 109 18.55 12.48 0.38
CA ILE A 109 19.29 12.37 -0.89
C ILE A 109 18.41 12.73 -2.08
N TYR A 110 17.19 12.20 -2.13
CA TYR A 110 16.29 12.27 -3.28
C TYR A 110 15.11 13.22 -3.06
N GLY A 111 14.94 13.74 -1.85
CA GLY A 111 13.82 14.59 -1.47
C GLY A 111 12.67 13.81 -0.81
N PRO A 112 11.63 14.52 -0.33
CA PRO A 112 10.57 13.93 0.48
C PRO A 112 9.81 12.80 -0.23
N TYR A 113 9.41 11.79 0.55
CA TYR A 113 8.52 10.74 0.06
C TYR A 113 7.15 11.33 -0.27
N VAL A 114 6.66 11.07 -1.49
CA VAL A 114 5.52 11.79 -2.07
C VAL A 114 4.15 11.26 -1.63
N LEU A 115 4.07 10.01 -1.16
CA LEU A 115 2.81 9.39 -0.76
C LEU A 115 2.57 9.54 0.75
N LYS A 116 1.31 9.60 1.15
CA LYS A 116 0.92 9.73 2.57
C LYS A 116 1.06 8.42 3.36
N ILE A 117 1.17 7.29 2.66
CA ILE A 117 1.21 5.96 3.25
C ILE A 117 2.32 5.14 2.61
N LEU A 118 3.10 4.43 3.43
CA LEU A 118 3.97 3.34 3.02
C LEU A 118 3.52 2.06 3.75
N ALA A 119 3.03 1.08 2.98
CA ALA A 119 2.50 -0.16 3.52
C ALA A 119 3.29 -1.38 3.04
N ILE A 120 3.80 -2.18 3.97
CA ILE A 120 4.38 -3.50 3.70
C ILE A 120 3.33 -4.56 4.04
N ARG A 121 3.10 -5.48 3.10
CA ARG A 121 2.24 -6.66 3.33
C ARG A 121 3.08 -7.91 3.33
N MET A 122 3.05 -8.64 4.44
CA MET A 122 3.73 -9.92 4.54
C MET A 122 2.83 -11.00 3.94
N SER A 123 3.29 -11.62 2.87
CA SER A 123 2.69 -12.84 2.32
C SER A 123 3.42 -14.04 2.91
N THR A 124 2.67 -15.04 3.35
CA THR A 124 3.22 -16.28 3.89
C THR A 124 2.66 -17.43 3.07
N SER A 125 3.52 -18.14 2.36
CA SER A 125 3.17 -19.45 1.83
C SER A 125 2.93 -20.38 3.03
N LEU A 126 1.71 -20.90 3.15
CA LEU A 126 1.40 -21.97 4.11
C LEU A 126 2.06 -23.28 3.68
#